data_AF-Q97BD6-F1
#
_entry.id   AF-Q97BD6-F1
#
_cell.length_a   1.000
_cell.length_b   1.000
_cell.length_c   1.000
_cell.angle_alpha   90.00
_cell.angle_beta   90.00
_cell.angle_gamma   90.00
#
_symmetry.space_group_name_H-M   'P 1'
#
loop_
_entity.id
_entity.type
_entity.pdbx_description
1 polymer ?
#
loop_
_entity_poly.entity_id
_entity_poly.type
_entity_poly.pdbx_seq_one_letter_code
_entity_poly.pdbx_strand_id
1 'polypeptide(L)'
;MNELINLQEYIENKNVTVKLEYRLNYDAEKICGYIAVYEGDPSDKEDPFEIYKEILDCNLKENDVRKMFERLIKEIDDGSIEV
;
A
#
# COMPACT_ATOMS: atom_id res chain seq x y z
N MET A 1 4.11 22.13 0.70
CA MET A 1 4.29 20.90 1.50
C MET A 1 3.87 19.76 0.59
N ASN A 2 4.68 18.70 0.46
CA ASN A 2 4.26 17.55 -0.34
C ASN A 2 3.21 16.78 0.45
N GLU A 3 1.96 16.85 0.02
CA GLU A 3 0.81 16.22 0.67
C GLU A 3 0.63 14.78 0.18
N LEU A 4 1.72 14.07 -0.12
CA LEU A 4 1.68 12.70 -0.63
C LEU A 4 2.52 11.80 0.25
N ILE A 5 1.90 10.76 0.79
CA ILE A 5 2.55 9.62 1.41
C ILE A 5 2.73 8.57 0.32
N ASN A 6 3.98 8.21 0.06
CA ASN A 6 4.33 7.14 -0.87
C ASN A 6 5.35 6.24 -0.18
N LEU A 7 4.96 4.99 0.09
CA LEU A 7 5.81 3.98 0.71
C LEU A 7 5.74 2.69 -0.12
N GLN A 8 6.80 1.91 -0.07
CA GLN A 8 6.90 0.64 -0.74
C GLN A 8 7.78 -0.29 0.08
N GLU A 9 7.35 -1.54 0.24
CA GLU A 9 8.09 -2.60 0.94
C GLU A 9 8.02 -3.89 0.11
N TYR A 10 9.16 -4.56 -0.03
CA TYR A 10 9.23 -5.88 -0.67
C TYR A 10 9.35 -6.97 0.38
N ILE A 11 8.48 -7.97 0.30
CA ILE A 11 8.38 -9.09 1.25
C ILE A 11 9.01 -10.32 0.58
N GLU A 12 10.32 -10.51 0.76
CA GLU A 12 11.13 -11.50 0.03
C GLU A 12 10.62 -12.94 0.18
N ASN A 13 10.22 -13.34 1.39
CA ASN A 13 9.70 -14.68 1.70
C ASN A 13 8.37 -15.00 1.01
N LYS A 14 7.65 -13.98 0.55
CA LYS A 14 6.39 -14.12 -0.19
C LYS A 14 6.52 -13.73 -1.66
N ASN A 15 7.65 -13.15 -2.06
CA ASN A 15 7.88 -12.62 -3.40
C ASN A 15 6.75 -11.64 -3.82
N VAL A 16 6.41 -10.70 -2.94
CA VAL A 16 5.40 -9.67 -3.22
C VAL A 16 5.86 -8.29 -2.77
N THR A 17 5.37 -7.26 -3.43
CA THR A 17 5.62 -5.86 -3.10
C THR A 17 4.34 -5.20 -2.61
N VAL A 18 4.39 -4.56 -1.44
CA VAL A 18 3.29 -3.74 -0.91
C VAL A 18 3.61 -2.27 -1.16
N LYS A 19 2.69 -1.54 -1.78
CA LYS A 19 2.82 -0.12 -2.09
C LYS A 19 1.67 0.68 -1.49
N LEU A 20 1.99 1.77 -0.80
CA LEU A 20 1.05 2.76 -0.32
C LEU A 20 1.20 4.04 -1.15
N GLU A 21 0.07 4.55 -1.63
CA GLU A 21 -0.01 5.90 -2.20
C GLU A 21 -1.22 6.61 -1.59
N TYR A 22 -1.00 7.71 -0.87
CA TYR A 22 -2.07 8.45 -0.21
C TYR A 22 -1.85 9.94 -0.21
N ARG A 23 -2.86 10.71 -0.61
CA ARG A 23 -2.84 12.16 -0.63
C ARG A 23 -3.46 12.72 0.65
N LEU A 24 -2.63 13.39 1.45
CA LEU A 24 -3.07 14.21 2.59
C LEU A 24 -3.80 15.46 2.07
N ASN A 25 -4.77 15.95 2.83
CA ASN A 25 -5.51 17.20 2.57
C ASN A 25 -6.11 17.33 1.15
N TYR A 26 -6.32 16.21 0.46
CA TYR A 26 -6.93 16.22 -0.86
C TYR A 26 -8.45 16.29 -0.70
N ASP A 27 -9.04 17.40 -1.14
CA ASP A 27 -10.48 17.64 -1.07
C ASP A 27 -11.17 17.01 -2.29
N ALA A 28 -11.20 15.67 -2.30
CA ALA A 28 -11.98 14.88 -3.24
C ALA A 28 -13.07 14.12 -2.50
N GLU A 29 -14.23 13.97 -3.16
CA GLU A 29 -15.44 13.51 -2.48
C GLU A 29 -15.38 12.05 -2.00
N LYS A 30 -14.39 11.23 -2.41
CA LYS A 30 -14.44 9.76 -2.16
C LYS A 30 -13.12 9.05 -1.89
N ILE A 31 -12.06 9.19 -2.70
CA ILE A 31 -10.85 8.36 -2.60
C ILE A 31 -9.60 9.24 -2.58
N CYS A 32 -8.74 9.04 -1.59
CA CYS A 32 -7.49 9.79 -1.42
C CYS A 32 -6.24 8.93 -1.58
N GLY A 33 -6.38 7.60 -1.63
CA GLY A 33 -5.25 6.72 -1.85
C GLY A 33 -5.61 5.25 -1.92
N TYR A 34 -4.58 4.41 -1.91
CA TYR A 34 -4.69 2.96 -1.88
C TYR A 34 -3.45 2.33 -1.24
N ILE A 35 -3.62 1.10 -0.76
CA ILE A 35 -2.54 0.16 -0.52
C ILE A 35 -2.72 -0.99 -1.51
N ALA A 36 -1.72 -1.27 -2.33
CA ALA A 36 -1.75 -2.33 -3.34
C ALA A 36 -0.64 -3.33 -3.10
N VAL A 37 -0.90 -4.60 -3.41
CA VAL A 37 0.08 -5.69 -3.36
C VAL A 37 0.29 -6.17 -4.79
N TYR A 38 1.56 -6.29 -5.17
CA TYR A 38 1.98 -6.72 -6.48
C TYR A 38 2.85 -7.98 -6.40
N GLU A 39 2.77 -8.83 -7.41
CA GLU A 39 3.62 -10.02 -7.52
C GLU A 39 5.05 -9.67 -7.94
N GLY A 40 6.02 -10.08 -7.12
CA GLY A 40 7.45 -10.01 -7.40
C GLY A 40 8.15 -8.76 -6.85
N ASP A 41 9.43 -8.68 -7.18
CA ASP A 41 10.30 -7.53 -6.89
C ASP A 41 9.92 -6.34 -7.80
N PRO A 42 9.84 -5.11 -7.25
CA PRO A 42 9.42 -3.94 -8.02
C PRO A 42 10.47 -3.46 -9.03
N SER A 43 11.70 -3.97 -8.98
CA SER A 43 12.77 -3.66 -9.94
C SER A 43 12.79 -4.60 -11.16
N ASP A 44 12.12 -5.75 -11.08
CA ASP A 44 12.21 -6.81 -12.10
C ASP A 44 11.14 -6.71 -13.20
N LYS A 45 10.04 -6.00 -12.96
CA LYS A 45 8.89 -5.93 -13.88
C LYS A 45 8.53 -4.47 -14.19
N GLU A 46 8.45 -4.13 -15.47
CA GLU A 46 7.90 -2.83 -15.92
C GLU A 46 6.40 -2.70 -15.63
N ASP A 47 5.67 -3.83 -15.53
CA ASP A 47 4.24 -3.87 -15.21
C ASP A 47 3.95 -5.02 -14.22
N PRO A 48 4.08 -4.78 -12.91
CA PRO A 48 3.91 -5.81 -11.91
C PRO A 48 2.41 -6.14 -11.72
N PHE A 49 2.10 -7.43 -11.58
CA PHE A 49 0.72 -7.92 -11.49
C PHE A 49 0.11 -7.56 -10.13
N GLU A 50 -0.97 -6.77 -10.11
CA GLU A 50 -1.70 -6.40 -8.89
C GLU A 50 -2.53 -7.60 -8.39
N ILE A 51 -2.23 -8.09 -7.19
CA ILE A 51 -2.91 -9.25 -6.57
C ILE A 51 -3.99 -8.78 -5.60
N TYR A 52 -3.77 -7.66 -4.91
CA TYR A 52 -4.67 -7.14 -3.89
C TYR A 52 -4.65 -5.60 -3.87
N LYS A 53 -5.78 -5.00 -3.52
CA LYS A 53 -5.91 -3.55 -3.37
C LYS A 53 -6.92 -3.16 -2.29
N GLU A 54 -6.46 -2.37 -1.33
CA GLU A 54 -7.28 -1.69 -0.33
C GLU A 54 -7.39 -0.20 -0.70
N ILE A 55 -8.62 0.29 -0.86
CA ILE A 55 -8.88 1.70 -1.16
C ILE A 55 -8.92 2.49 0.13
N LEU A 56 -8.26 3.65 0.15
CA LEU A 56 -8.22 4.54 1.30
C LEU A 56 -9.12 5.75 1.07
N ASP A 57 -10.10 5.90 1.96
CA ASP A 57 -10.96 7.08 2.03
C ASP A 57 -10.16 8.34 2.36
N CYS A 58 -10.71 9.50 2.01
CA CYS A 58 -10.16 10.78 2.38
C CYS A 58 -10.29 11.08 3.89
N ASN A 59 -9.52 12.06 4.37
CA ASN A 59 -9.47 12.52 5.77
C ASN A 59 -8.80 11.57 6.78
N LEU A 60 -8.09 10.54 6.33
CA LEU A 60 -7.20 9.76 7.19
C LEU A 60 -5.96 10.60 7.56
N LYS A 61 -5.53 10.48 8.82
CA LYS A 61 -4.29 11.08 9.30
C LYS A 61 -3.10 10.26 8.83
N GLU A 62 -1.97 10.92 8.62
CA GLU A 62 -0.72 10.25 8.22
C GLU A 62 -0.39 9.03 9.09
N ASN A 63 -0.48 9.16 10.42
CA ASN A 63 -0.19 8.06 11.34
C ASN A 63 -1.14 6.87 11.18
N ASP A 64 -2.40 7.11 10.84
CA ASP A 64 -3.38 6.05 10.67
C ASP A 64 -3.13 5.31 9.35
N VAL A 65 -2.83 6.04 8.28
CA VAL A 65 -2.45 5.46 6.98
C VAL A 65 -1.18 4.61 7.09
N ARG A 66 -0.16 5.09 7.82
CA ARG A 66 1.07 4.33 8.07
C ARG A 66 0.81 3.04 8.84
N LYS A 67 -0.04 3.08 9.87
CA LYS A 67 -0.42 1.89 10.63
C LYS A 67 -1.18 0.87 9.77
N MET A 68 -2.03 1.33 8.84
CA MET A 68 -2.70 0.43 7.89
C MET A 68 -1.71 -0.27 6.97
N PHE A 69 -0.69 0.45 6.49
CA PHE A 69 0.39 -0.13 5.68
C PHE A 69 1.21 -1.15 6.47
N GLU A 70 1.66 -0.82 7.68
CA GLU A 70 2.39 -1.74 8.56
C GLU A 70 1.56 -2.97 8.95
N ARG A 71 0.26 -2.79 9.19
CA ARG A 71 -0.68 -3.90 9.45
C ARG A 71 -0.70 -4.86 8.27
N LEU A 72 -0.89 -4.35 7.05
CA LEU A 72 -1.01 -5.20 5.86
C LEU A 72 0.29 -5.98 5.59
N ILE A 73 1.45 -5.34 5.72
CA ILE A 73 2.75 -6.02 5.60
C ILE A 73 2.84 -7.17 6.60
N LYS A 74 2.47 -6.93 7.87
CA LYS A 74 2.50 -7.95 8.90
C LYS A 74 1.54 -9.10 8.63
N GLU A 75 0.31 -8.80 8.20
CA GLU A 75 -0.71 -9.80 7.86
C GLU A 75 -0.30 -10.66 6.66
N ILE A 76 0.46 -10.12 5.71
CA ILE A 76 1.05 -10.88 4.61
C ILE A 76 2.21 -11.75 5.10
N ASP A 77 3.12 -11.18 5.90
CA ASP A 77 4.29 -11.88 6.41
C ASP A 77 3.91 -13.06 7.33
N ASP A 78 2.94 -12.86 8.23
CA ASP A 78 2.44 -13.90 9.13
C ASP A 78 1.48 -14.90 8.47
N GLY A 79 1.06 -14.64 7.23
CA GLY A 79 0.19 -15.50 6.44
C GLY A 79 -1.30 -15.39 6.80
N SER A 80 -1.72 -14.35 7.53
CA SER A 80 -3.13 -14.03 7.75
C SER A 80 -3.84 -13.61 6.46
N ILE A 81 -3.10 -13.04 5.51
CA ILE A 81 -3.54 -12.74 4.15
C ILE A 81 -2.78 -13.64 3.18
N GLU A 82 -3.53 -14.41 2.38
CA GLU A 82 -2.99 -15.26 1.33
C GLU A 82 -2.88 -14.44 0.03
N VAL A 83 -1.64 -14.19 -0.41
CA VAL A 83 -1.25 -13.45 -1.61
C VAL A 83 -0.23 -14.24 -2.42
#